data_AF-A0A956ELQ2-F1
#
_entry.id   AF-A0A956ELQ2-F1
#
_cell.length_a   1.000
_cell.length_b   1.000
_cell.length_c   1.000
_cell.angle_alpha   90.00
_cell.angle_beta   90.00
_cell.angle_gamma   90.00
#
_symmetry.space_group_name_H-M   'P 1'
#
loop_
_entity.id
_entity.type
_entity.pdbx_description
1 polymer ?
#
loop_
_entity_poly.entity_id
_entity_poly.type
_entity_poly.pdbx_seq_one_letter_code
_entity_poly.pdbx_strand_id
1 'polypeptide(L)'
;PLTTHQGPLFGQDHLSSLSVEVESEDASPEVQARIEQLLRLRHGLRPGAEDDFSVYSQTEMLETMSAVTGTFTALLGAVAAVSLLVGGIGIMNIMLVSVQERTREIGVRMAVGARRRDVLLQFLVEAVFVSLFGGLLGLALGHLGAAVIARFGGWSTTVPAYANVLALG
;
A
#
# COMPACT_ATOMS: atom_id res chain seq x y z
N PRO A 1 45.74 -16.71 8.03
CA PRO A 1 45.92 -16.41 6.60
C PRO A 1 44.75 -16.97 5.78
N LEU A 2 43.78 -16.12 5.42
CA LEU A 2 42.54 -16.50 4.71
C LEU A 2 42.73 -16.65 3.18
N THR A 3 43.96 -16.50 2.68
CA THR A 3 44.26 -16.39 1.25
C THR A 3 44.66 -17.69 0.55
N THR A 4 44.59 -18.85 1.22
CA THR A 4 45.23 -20.07 0.67
C THR A 4 44.29 -21.02 -0.10
N HIS A 5 42.96 -20.89 -0.06
CA HIS A 5 42.07 -21.87 -0.72
C HIS A 5 40.78 -21.34 -1.38
N GLN A 6 40.74 -20.11 -1.91
CA GLN A 6 39.55 -19.60 -2.63
C GLN A 6 39.68 -19.57 -4.18
N GLY A 7 40.89 -19.75 -4.72
CA GLY A 7 41.15 -19.61 -6.17
C GLY A 7 40.47 -20.61 -7.12
N PRO A 8 40.43 -21.94 -6.87
CA PRO A 8 40.11 -22.87 -7.97
C PRO A 8 38.62 -23.06 -8.30
N LEU A 9 37.68 -22.55 -7.50
CA LEU A 9 36.24 -22.83 -7.66
C LEU A 9 35.38 -21.61 -8.03
N PHE A 10 35.84 -20.38 -7.75
CA PHE A 10 35.00 -19.16 -7.91
C PHE A 10 35.58 -18.08 -8.83
N GLY A 11 36.82 -18.21 -9.33
CA GLY A 11 37.38 -17.30 -10.34
C GLY A 11 37.38 -15.81 -9.96
N GLN A 12 37.30 -15.49 -8.67
CA GLN A 12 37.22 -14.13 -8.14
C GLN A 12 38.25 -13.95 -7.02
N ASP A 13 39.24 -13.09 -7.25
CA ASP A 13 40.30 -12.73 -6.29
C ASP A 13 39.94 -11.49 -5.45
N HIS A 14 38.65 -11.13 -5.38
CA HIS A 14 38.16 -9.97 -4.64
C HIS A 14 37.02 -10.32 -3.67
N LEU A 15 36.93 -9.58 -2.57
CA LEU A 15 35.83 -9.70 -1.62
C LEU A 15 34.61 -8.96 -2.18
N SER A 16 33.51 -9.67 -2.45
CA SER A 16 32.29 -9.10 -3.01
C SER A 16 31.29 -8.59 -1.97
N SER A 17 31.34 -9.10 -0.73
CA SER A 17 30.51 -8.64 0.39
C SER A 17 31.16 -8.92 1.74
N LEU A 18 30.95 -8.04 2.71
CA LEU A 18 31.35 -8.19 4.11
C LEU A 18 30.15 -7.85 4.99
N SER A 19 29.70 -8.79 5.82
CA SER A 19 28.67 -8.54 6.83
C SER A 19 29.32 -8.21 8.16
N VAL A 20 28.87 -7.14 8.80
CA VAL A 20 29.34 -6.71 10.13
C VAL A 20 28.11 -6.61 11.03
N GLU A 21 28.16 -7.30 12.17
CA GLU A 21 27.13 -7.22 13.20
C GLU A 21 27.53 -6.17 14.22
N VAL A 22 26.57 -5.33 14.60
CA VAL A 22 26.77 -4.22 15.55
C VAL A 22 25.98 -4.52 16.82
N GLU A 23 26.56 -4.26 17.98
CA GLU A 23 25.94 -4.56 19.28
C GLU A 23 24.64 -3.77 19.55
N SER A 24 24.48 -2.59 18.96
CA SER A 24 23.26 -1.80 19.03
C SER A 24 22.94 -1.08 17.72
N GLU A 25 21.65 -0.92 17.45
CA GLU A 25 21.15 -0.19 16.27
C GLU A 25 21.55 1.29 16.30
N ASP A 26 21.55 1.90 17.48
CA ASP A 26 21.95 3.31 17.69
C ASP A 26 23.43 3.58 17.35
N ALA A 27 24.29 2.56 17.47
CA ALA A 27 25.70 2.66 17.13
C ALA A 27 25.97 2.44 15.63
N SER A 28 24.98 1.96 14.87
CA SER A 28 25.14 1.62 13.44
C SER A 28 25.66 2.79 12.60
N PRO A 29 25.17 4.05 12.73
CA PRO A 29 25.69 5.17 11.94
C PRO A 29 27.15 5.52 12.26
N GLU A 30 27.54 5.45 13.54
CA GLU A 30 28.92 5.72 13.96
C GLU A 30 29.87 4.62 13.45
N VAL A 31 29.46 3.36 13.57
CA VAL A 31 30.24 2.21 13.09
C VAL A 31 30.38 2.24 11.58
N GLN A 32 29.32 2.58 10.85
CA GLN A 32 29.35 2.77 9.40
C GLN A 32 30.37 3.84 9.00
N ALA A 33 30.33 5.02 9.61
CA ALA A 33 31.29 6.10 9.33
C ALA A 33 32.74 5.69 9.62
N ARG A 34 32.98 4.94 10.70
CA ARG A 34 34.31 4.40 11.04
C ARG A 34 34.80 3.37 10.03
N ILE A 35 33.90 2.49 9.55
CA ILE A 35 34.22 1.48 8.53
C ILE A 35 34.54 2.17 7.20
N GLU A 36 33.75 3.15 6.78
CA GLU A 36 34.01 3.94 5.57
C GLU A 36 35.39 4.61 5.64
N GLN A 37 35.71 5.26 6.76
CA GLN A 37 37.01 5.89 6.95
C GLN A 37 38.16 4.86 6.90
N LEU A 38 38.00 3.70 7.53
CA LEU A 38 38.99 2.62 7.53
C LEU A 38 39.21 2.08 6.09
N LEU A 39 38.14 1.90 5.33
CA LEU A 39 38.20 1.40 3.95
C LEU A 39 38.86 2.42 3.02
N ARG A 40 38.54 3.72 3.14
CA ARG A 40 39.21 4.79 2.37
C ARG A 40 40.71 4.81 2.61
N LEU A 41 41.14 4.68 3.87
CA LEU A 41 42.56 4.61 4.23
C LEU A 41 43.23 3.36 3.67
N ARG A 42 42.56 2.21 3.74
CA ARG A 42 43.10 0.93 3.24
C ARG A 42 43.18 0.87 1.71
N HIS A 43 42.21 1.47 1.02
CA HIS A 43 42.16 1.55 -0.44
C HIS A 43 43.04 2.69 -0.99
N GLY A 44 43.62 3.52 -0.12
CA GLY A 44 44.50 4.62 -0.52
C GLY A 44 43.77 5.74 -1.26
N LEU A 45 42.46 5.89 -1.03
CA LEU A 45 41.63 6.89 -1.69
C LEU A 45 42.02 8.29 -1.24
N ARG A 46 42.25 9.18 -2.21
CA ARG A 46 42.60 10.59 -1.93
C ARG A 46 41.40 11.34 -1.34
N PRO A 47 41.63 12.41 -0.56
CA PRO A 47 40.55 13.30 -0.13
C PRO A 47 39.78 13.82 -1.36
N GLY A 48 38.47 13.54 -1.44
CA GLY A 48 37.61 13.92 -2.55
C GLY A 48 37.56 12.94 -3.74
N ALA A 49 38.26 11.81 -3.68
CA ALA A 49 38.03 10.71 -4.63
C ALA A 49 36.68 10.02 -4.31
N GLU A 50 36.01 9.54 -5.37
CA GLU A 50 34.82 8.69 -5.24
C GLU A 50 35.20 7.35 -4.59
N ASP A 51 34.29 6.83 -3.78
CA ASP A 51 34.49 5.57 -3.07
C ASP A 51 34.23 4.39 -4.04
N ASP A 52 35.13 3.40 -4.03
CA ASP A 52 35.03 2.16 -4.83
C ASP A 52 34.30 1.03 -4.09
N PHE A 53 33.73 1.35 -2.92
CA PHE A 53 32.96 0.46 -2.07
C PHE A 53 31.64 1.14 -1.65
N SER A 54 30.70 0.34 -1.17
CA SER A 54 29.45 0.86 -0.60
C SER A 54 29.18 0.16 0.71
N VAL A 55 28.86 0.95 1.74
CA VAL A 55 28.43 0.46 3.05
C VAL A 55 26.97 0.83 3.20
N TYR A 56 26.13 -0.18 3.42
CA TYR A 56 24.70 0.01 3.65
C TYR A 56 24.36 -0.61 4.99
N SER A 57 23.58 0.10 5.80
CA SER A 57 23.00 -0.49 7.00
C SER A 57 21.71 -1.25 6.64
N GLN A 58 21.39 -2.28 7.43
CA GLN A 58 20.14 -2.99 7.24
C GLN A 58 18.92 -2.09 7.54
N THR A 59 19.08 -1.13 8.46
CA THR A 59 18.07 -0.10 8.76
C THR A 59 17.80 0.81 7.57
N GLU A 60 18.83 1.31 6.88
CA GLU A 60 18.68 2.14 5.67
C GLU A 60 17.96 1.39 4.53
N MET A 61 18.26 0.10 4.37
CA MET A 61 17.56 -0.75 3.41
C MET A 61 16.08 -0.90 3.76
N LEU A 62 15.76 -1.13 5.04
CA LEU A 62 14.37 -1.25 5.52
C LEU A 62 13.61 0.08 5.38
N GLU A 63 14.23 1.22 5.71
CA GLU A 63 13.66 2.55 5.53
C GLU A 63 13.34 2.84 4.06
N THR A 64 14.28 2.52 3.16
CA THR A 64 14.07 2.68 1.71
C THR A 64 12.90 1.83 1.22
N MET A 65 12.85 0.55 1.62
CA MET A 65 11.75 -0.35 1.26
C MET A 65 10.40 0.12 1.84
N SER A 66 10.41 0.63 3.07
CA SER A 66 9.24 1.22 3.74
C SER A 66 8.75 2.47 3.00
N ALA A 67 9.65 3.37 2.60
CA ALA A 67 9.32 4.57 1.85
C ALA A 67 8.71 4.24 0.48
N VAL A 68 9.28 3.28 -0.25
CA VAL A 68 8.75 2.81 -1.53
C VAL A 68 7.36 2.20 -1.34
N THR A 69 7.20 1.31 -0.35
CA THR A 69 5.91 0.67 -0.04
C THR A 69 4.86 1.70 0.38
N GLY A 70 5.25 2.68 1.21
CA GLY A 70 4.39 3.78 1.63
C GLY A 70 3.93 4.65 0.45
N THR A 71 4.83 4.91 -0.50
CA THR A 71 4.50 5.64 -1.73
C THR A 71 3.47 4.88 -2.58
N PHE A 72 3.67 3.58 -2.80
CA PHE A 72 2.68 2.76 -3.51
C PHE A 72 1.35 2.69 -2.77
N THR A 73 1.37 2.59 -1.44
CA THR A 73 0.16 2.60 -0.61
C THR A 73 -0.62 3.90 -0.79
N ALA A 74 0.06 5.05 -0.77
CA ALA A 74 -0.57 6.35 -0.99
C ALA A 74 -1.17 6.47 -2.40
N LEU A 75 -0.44 6.01 -3.44
CA LEU A 75 -0.92 6.03 -4.82
C LEU A 75 -2.17 5.16 -5.00
N LEU A 76 -2.15 3.92 -4.51
CA LEU A 76 -3.29 3.01 -4.58
C LEU A 76 -4.48 3.53 -3.76
N GLY A 77 -4.21 4.12 -2.59
CA GLY A 77 -5.24 4.79 -1.78
C GLY A 77 -5.90 5.96 -2.50
N ALA A 78 -5.14 6.78 -3.22
CA ALA A 78 -5.69 7.86 -4.03
C ALA A 78 -6.58 7.35 -5.17
N VAL A 79 -6.17 6.28 -5.87
CA VAL A 79 -6.98 5.64 -6.91
C VAL A 79 -8.28 5.08 -6.33
N ALA A 80 -8.22 4.46 -5.15
CA ALA A 80 -9.39 3.96 -4.44
C ALA A 80 -10.35 5.10 -4.07
N ALA A 81 -9.85 6.22 -3.55
CA ALA A 81 -10.65 7.39 -3.20
C ALA A 81 -11.36 8.00 -4.42
N VAL A 82 -10.67 8.14 -5.55
CA VAL A 82 -11.28 8.60 -6.81
C VAL A 82 -12.36 7.62 -7.28
N SER A 83 -12.10 6.31 -7.18
CA SER A 83 -13.05 5.27 -7.57
C SER A 83 -14.32 5.31 -6.72
N LEU A 84 -14.18 5.53 -5.41
CA LEU A 84 -15.30 5.71 -4.50
C LEU A 84 -16.13 6.96 -4.86
N LEU A 85 -15.46 8.07 -5.18
CA LEU A 85 -16.12 9.31 -5.58
C LEU A 85 -16.92 9.13 -6.88
N VAL A 86 -16.31 8.51 -7.90
CA VAL A 86 -16.99 8.22 -9.17
C VAL A 86 -18.15 7.24 -8.96
N GLY A 87 -17.98 6.23 -8.11
CA GLY A 87 -19.05 5.31 -7.71
C GLY A 87 -20.21 6.04 -7.04
N GLY A 88 -19.93 6.97 -6.13
CA GLY A 88 -20.92 7.81 -5.46
C GLY A 88 -21.70 8.70 -6.43
N ILE A 89 -21.02 9.31 -7.42
CA ILE A 89 -21.66 10.07 -8.50
C ILE A 89 -22.58 9.16 -9.33
N GLY A 90 -22.15 7.93 -9.62
CA GLY A 90 -22.94 6.95 -10.34
C GLY A 90 -24.22 6.56 -9.58
N ILE A 91 -24.11 6.28 -8.28
CA ILE A 91 -25.26 5.98 -7.42
C ILE A 91 -26.22 7.17 -7.37
N MET A 92 -25.70 8.40 -7.22
CA MET A 92 -26.53 9.61 -7.28
C MET A 92 -27.30 9.71 -8.61
N ASN A 93 -26.66 9.41 -9.74
CA ASN A 93 -27.31 9.48 -11.05
C ASN A 93 -28.45 8.45 -11.20
N ILE A 94 -28.19 7.20 -10.78
CA ILE A 94 -29.21 6.15 -10.79
C ILE A 94 -30.38 6.53 -9.87
N MET A 95 -30.09 7.05 -8.67
CA MET A 95 -31.12 7.50 -7.74
C MET A 95 -31.93 8.68 -8.30
N LEU A 96 -31.28 9.64 -8.98
CA LEU A 96 -31.98 10.76 -9.62
C LEU A 96 -32.98 10.28 -10.67
N VAL A 97 -32.55 9.36 -11.55
CA VAL A 97 -33.42 8.79 -12.59
C VAL A 97 -34.57 7.98 -11.98
N SER A 98 -34.28 7.11 -11.00
CA SER A 98 -35.29 6.31 -10.29
C SER A 98 -36.35 7.16 -9.60
N VAL A 99 -35.93 8.26 -8.96
CA VAL A 99 -36.85 9.21 -8.33
C VAL A 99 -37.73 9.88 -9.39
N GLN A 100 -37.13 10.31 -10.50
CA GLN A 100 -37.84 10.96 -11.61
C GLN A 100 -38.92 10.06 -12.22
N GLU A 101 -38.62 8.78 -12.44
CA GLU A 101 -39.58 7.78 -12.95
C GLU A 101 -40.77 7.56 -12.00
N ARG A 102 -40.52 7.55 -10.68
CA ARG A 102 -41.55 7.32 -9.65
C ARG A 102 -42.25 8.60 -9.17
N THR A 103 -41.93 9.77 -9.73
CA THR A 103 -42.50 11.07 -9.29
C THR A 103 -44.02 11.10 -9.27
N ARG A 104 -44.67 10.52 -10.28
CA ARG A 104 -46.14 10.49 -10.40
C ARG A 104 -46.79 9.68 -9.27
N GLU A 105 -46.20 8.55 -8.91
CA GLU A 105 -46.70 7.69 -7.82
C GLU A 105 -46.52 8.35 -6.45
N ILE A 106 -45.39 9.02 -6.25
CA ILE A 106 -45.09 9.77 -5.03
C ILE A 106 -46.08 10.92 -4.86
N GLY A 107 -46.38 11.65 -5.95
CA GLY A 107 -47.36 12.72 -5.95
C GLY A 107 -48.74 12.25 -5.51
N VAL A 108 -49.17 11.07 -5.97
CA VAL A 108 -50.44 10.46 -5.55
C VAL A 108 -50.41 10.07 -4.07
N ARG A 109 -49.34 9.43 -3.57
CA ARG A 109 -49.22 9.11 -2.12
C ARG A 109 -49.25 10.34 -1.23
N MET A 110 -48.57 11.40 -1.65
CA MET A 110 -48.54 12.68 -0.93
C MET A 110 -49.93 13.34 -0.88
N ALA A 111 -50.72 13.25 -1.96
CA ALA A 111 -52.08 13.79 -2.01
C ALA A 111 -53.06 13.06 -1.06
N VAL A 112 -52.80 11.79 -0.74
CA VAL A 112 -53.62 10.98 0.18
C VAL A 112 -53.12 11.09 1.64
N GLY A 113 -52.07 11.87 1.90
CA GLY A 113 -51.62 12.23 3.25
C GLY A 113 -50.25 11.70 3.68
N ALA A 114 -49.45 11.10 2.78
CA ALA A 114 -48.07 10.76 3.08
C ALA A 114 -47.23 12.02 3.37
N ARG A 115 -46.28 11.95 4.31
CA ARG A 115 -45.41 13.08 4.64
C ARG A 115 -44.17 13.06 3.75
N ARG A 116 -43.63 14.25 3.41
CA ARG A 116 -42.40 14.37 2.61
C ARG A 116 -41.23 13.61 3.23
N ARG A 117 -41.17 13.55 4.56
CA ARG A 117 -40.14 12.82 5.31
C ARG A 117 -40.16 11.32 5.02
N ASP A 118 -41.34 10.73 4.83
CA ASP A 118 -41.47 9.29 4.60
C ASP A 118 -40.86 8.90 3.24
N VAL A 119 -41.09 9.75 2.24
CA VAL A 119 -40.50 9.60 0.89
C VAL A 119 -38.98 9.78 0.92
N LEU A 120 -38.49 10.81 1.63
CA LEU A 120 -37.04 11.03 1.78
C LEU A 120 -36.36 9.86 2.49
N LEU A 121 -36.98 9.33 3.54
CA LEU A 121 -36.46 8.17 4.27
C LEU A 121 -36.44 6.92 3.38
N GLN A 122 -37.45 6.70 2.55
CA GLN A 122 -37.46 5.58 1.61
C GLN A 122 -36.25 5.64 0.66
N PHE A 123 -36.00 6.79 0.04
CA PHE A 123 -34.87 6.95 -0.87
C PHE A 123 -33.51 6.91 -0.18
N LEU A 124 -33.41 7.47 1.03
CA LEU A 124 -32.20 7.36 1.83
C LEU A 124 -31.89 5.90 2.14
N VAL A 125 -32.88 5.14 2.56
CA VAL A 125 -32.74 3.71 2.86
C VAL A 125 -32.37 2.94 1.59
N GLU A 126 -33.03 3.19 0.46
CA GLU A 126 -32.69 2.57 -0.84
C GLU A 126 -31.24 2.86 -1.24
N ALA A 127 -30.78 4.11 -1.14
CA ALA A 127 -29.40 4.49 -1.42
C ALA A 127 -28.40 3.83 -0.47
N VAL A 128 -28.67 3.81 0.84
CA VAL A 128 -27.82 3.14 1.83
C VAL A 128 -27.73 1.64 1.57
N PHE A 129 -28.84 0.98 1.22
CA PHE A 129 -28.82 -0.45 0.88
C PHE A 129 -28.00 -0.73 -0.37
N VAL A 130 -28.14 0.09 -1.42
CA VAL A 130 -27.35 -0.05 -2.66
C VAL A 130 -25.85 0.15 -2.38
N SER A 131 -25.49 1.20 -1.64
CA SER A 131 -24.10 1.47 -1.27
C SER A 131 -23.51 0.36 -0.40
N LEU A 132 -24.23 -0.09 0.62
CA LEU A 132 -23.76 -1.16 1.51
C LEU A 132 -23.60 -2.49 0.77
N PHE A 133 -24.56 -2.83 -0.10
CA PHE A 133 -24.49 -4.04 -0.90
C PHE A 133 -23.32 -4.00 -1.87
N GLY A 134 -23.12 -2.87 -2.57
CA GLY A 134 -21.96 -2.66 -3.44
C GLY A 134 -20.63 -2.75 -2.69
N GLY A 135 -20.54 -2.12 -1.51
CA GLY A 135 -19.34 -2.16 -0.65
C GLY A 135 -19.01 -3.56 -0.15
N LEU A 136 -20.01 -4.31 0.33
CA LEU A 136 -19.83 -5.70 0.76
C LEU A 136 -19.42 -6.61 -0.41
N LEU A 137 -20.03 -6.44 -1.58
CA LEU A 137 -19.67 -7.19 -2.78
C LEU A 137 -18.23 -6.87 -3.22
N GLY A 138 -17.86 -5.59 -3.21
CA GLY A 138 -16.51 -5.12 -3.51
C GLY A 138 -15.47 -5.70 -2.55
N LEU A 139 -15.76 -5.71 -1.25
CA LEU A 139 -14.91 -6.34 -0.23
C LEU A 139 -14.74 -7.83 -0.46
N ALA A 140 -15.85 -8.55 -0.72
CA ALA A 140 -15.81 -9.98 -0.99
C ALA A 140 -14.95 -10.31 -2.22
N LEU A 141 -15.13 -9.55 -3.31
CA LEU A 141 -14.33 -9.69 -4.53
C LEU A 141 -12.86 -9.32 -4.30
N GLY A 142 -12.58 -8.29 -3.50
CA GLY A 142 -11.22 -7.90 -3.14
C GLY A 142 -10.49 -8.98 -2.34
N HIS A 143 -11.15 -9.58 -1.34
CA HIS A 143 -10.61 -10.71 -0.59
C HIS A 143 -10.41 -11.95 -1.47
N LEU A 144 -11.36 -12.23 -2.36
CA LEU A 144 -11.23 -13.35 -3.29
C LEU A 144 -10.04 -13.14 -4.25
N GLY A 145 -9.87 -11.94 -4.80
CA GLY A 145 -8.71 -11.58 -5.62
C GLY A 145 -7.40 -11.73 -4.85
N ALA A 146 -7.33 -11.23 -3.62
CA ALA A 146 -6.17 -11.38 -2.75
C ALA A 146 -5.85 -12.86 -2.47
N ALA A 147 -6.86 -13.69 -2.19
CA ALA A 147 -6.67 -15.12 -1.96
C ALA A 147 -6.17 -15.86 -3.22
N VAL A 148 -6.68 -15.50 -4.40
CA VAL A 148 -6.22 -16.06 -5.68
C VAL A 148 -4.75 -15.70 -5.92
N ILE A 149 -4.37 -14.43 -5.73
CA ILE A 149 -2.99 -13.97 -5.88
C ILE A 149 -2.08 -14.69 -4.87
N ALA A 150 -2.50 -14.83 -3.62
CA ALA A 150 -1.72 -15.55 -2.61
C ALA A 150 -1.52 -17.03 -2.98
N ARG A 151 -2.55 -17.68 -3.53
CA ARG A 151 -2.51 -19.11 -3.92
C ARG A 151 -1.60 -19.38 -5.12
N PHE A 152 -1.63 -18.52 -6.14
CA PHE A 152 -0.92 -18.75 -7.41
C PHE A 152 0.40 -17.98 -7.55
N GLY A 153 0.52 -16.82 -6.88
CA GLY A 153 1.69 -15.93 -6.97
C GLY A 153 2.78 -16.19 -5.92
N GLY A 154 2.52 -17.03 -4.91
CA GLY A 154 3.48 -17.33 -3.85
C GLY A 154 3.77 -16.17 -2.90
N TRP A 155 2.93 -15.12 -2.89
CA TRP A 155 3.08 -13.96 -2.03
C TRP A 155 2.18 -14.06 -0.79
N SER A 156 2.68 -13.67 0.38
CA SER A 156 1.87 -13.55 1.60
C SER A 156 1.04 -12.26 1.56
N THR A 157 -0.15 -12.31 0.96
CA THR A 157 -1.05 -11.16 0.89
C THR A 157 -1.78 -10.98 2.23
N THR A 158 -1.34 -10.00 3.02
CA THR A 158 -2.03 -9.60 4.27
C THR A 158 -2.94 -8.42 4.00
N VAL A 159 -4.26 -8.59 4.18
CA VAL A 159 -5.21 -7.48 4.11
C VAL A 159 -5.36 -6.87 5.50
N PRO A 160 -4.91 -5.63 5.74
CA PRO A 160 -4.96 -5.03 7.06
C PRO A 160 -6.40 -4.62 7.42
N ALA A 161 -6.77 -4.76 8.69
CA ALA A 161 -8.15 -4.56 9.16
C ALA A 161 -8.69 -3.14 8.89
N TYR A 162 -7.84 -2.12 8.90
CA TYR A 162 -8.24 -0.74 8.60
C TYR A 162 -8.69 -0.55 7.14
N ALA A 163 -8.17 -1.36 6.20
CA ALA A 163 -8.56 -1.29 4.79
C ALA A 163 -10.02 -1.72 4.59
N ASN A 164 -10.51 -2.64 5.42
CA ASN A 164 -11.90 -3.07 5.39
C ASN A 164 -12.85 -1.95 5.81
N VAL A 165 -12.45 -1.15 6.81
CA VAL A 165 -13.22 0.00 7.28
C VAL A 165 -13.21 1.12 6.23
N LEU A 166 -12.04 1.39 5.63
CA LEU A 166 -11.89 2.37 4.55
C LEU A 166 -12.70 2.01 3.30
N ALA A 167 -12.90 0.72 3.03
CA ALA A 167 -13.69 0.26 1.88
C ALA A 167 -15.21 0.37 2.09
N LEU A 168 -15.68 0.47 3.34
CA LEU A 168 -17.10 0.60 3.67
C LEU A 168 -17.53 2.06 3.93
N GLY A 169 -16.56 2.99 3.97
CA GLY A 169 -16.75 4.41 4.28
C GLY A 169 -16.52 5.30 3.07
#